data_AF-A0A0K1QGA6-F1
#
_entry.id   AF-A0A0K1QGA6-F1
#
_cell.length_a   1.000
_cell.length_b   1.000
_cell.length_c   1.000
_cell.angle_alpha   90.00
_cell.angle_beta   90.00
_cell.angle_gamma   90.00
#
_symmetry.space_group_name_H-M   'P 1'
#
loop_
_entity.id
_entity.type
_entity.pdbx_description
1 polymer ?
#
loop_
_entity_poly.entity_id
_entity_poly.type
_entity_poly.pdbx_seq_one_letter_code
_entity_poly.pdbx_strand_id
1 'polypeptide(L)'
;MARDRVAQDASMLRRAITAAAIVATASTTLPAAAATWVGNRTTPSLREIIAVDATGETDWPYGQEDVAGDGLANFKLPEQSIDFRTAYAATDASNFWLRTYVSAADAVGPEVTVYVFVDADANSATGGSANAIEANALLTNDPTVGGYEYVVGIRSNGTIENVWQWRKTPAPAGWQVVAAGNDTRVAETGKDLDPIRVLTRQHGYLQAKIALTTLGLTSVCNAHLYVRSVNKTAGLGNGDLDVGKASACVSVDSNGDHVPDIVVPPSGCTNDSQCPQNGVCENGKCIVAPPCVTTADCSANQQCTNDGRCVPQGGGACTSNDQCNGLVCASGKCAPCTAGGNECGPDNRCAPDGRCVAGPATGDGGNGDNGDADGGIALEPGERVVGGAFHCSAGRAGGSELAVLVLMGAAAIGTASRRRRSSTSSKARE
;
A
#
# COMPACT_ATOMS: atom_id res chain seq x y z
N MET A 1 21.99 8.91 -87.24
CA MET A 1 21.80 9.99 -88.24
C MET A 1 20.69 10.90 -87.77
N ALA A 2 20.97 12.21 -87.72
CA ALA A 2 20.03 13.35 -87.71
C ALA A 2 19.00 13.42 -86.55
N ARG A 3 19.15 14.37 -85.61
CA ARG A 3 18.63 15.78 -85.65
C ARG A 3 17.10 15.83 -85.56
N ASP A 4 16.42 16.76 -84.90
CA ASP A 4 16.68 17.83 -83.93
C ASP A 4 15.32 18.56 -83.81
N ARG A 5 15.09 19.28 -82.69
CA ARG A 5 14.10 20.40 -82.50
C ARG A 5 12.61 20.06 -82.28
N VAL A 6 11.81 20.69 -81.41
CA VAL A 6 11.84 21.78 -80.38
C VAL A 6 10.52 22.58 -80.55
N ALA A 7 9.96 23.05 -79.42
CA ALA A 7 8.99 24.15 -79.22
C ALA A 7 7.48 23.84 -79.44
N GLN A 8 6.52 24.48 -78.75
CA GLN A 8 6.33 25.15 -77.45
C GLN A 8 4.89 25.72 -77.49
N ASP A 9 4.16 25.69 -76.38
CA ASP A 9 3.13 26.66 -75.89
C ASP A 9 1.99 25.91 -75.16
N ALA A 10 1.89 25.91 -73.83
CA ALA A 10 1.61 26.99 -72.86
C ALA A 10 0.14 27.47 -72.88
N SER A 11 -0.63 27.05 -71.86
CA SER A 11 -1.47 27.92 -71.00
C SER A 11 -2.63 27.17 -70.32
N MET A 12 -2.52 27.06 -68.99
CA MET A 12 -3.56 27.13 -67.96
C MET A 12 -4.87 26.34 -68.11
N LEU A 13 -5.16 25.42 -67.17
CA LEU A 13 -6.04 25.71 -66.02
C LEU A 13 -6.16 24.48 -65.08
N ARG A 14 -5.64 24.64 -63.86
CA ARG A 14 -6.16 24.15 -62.57
C ARG A 14 -6.97 22.84 -62.54
N ARG A 15 -6.41 21.80 -61.92
CA ARG A 15 -6.86 21.25 -60.62
C ARG A 15 -5.94 20.10 -60.20
N ALA A 16 -5.14 20.37 -59.17
CA ALA A 16 -4.40 19.37 -58.42
C ALA A 16 -5.37 18.60 -57.51
N ILE A 17 -5.33 17.27 -57.57
CA ILE A 17 -5.61 16.41 -56.42
C ILE A 17 -4.47 15.41 -56.35
N THR A 18 -3.52 15.74 -55.47
CA THR A 18 -2.40 14.93 -55.05
C THR A 18 -2.92 13.84 -54.10
N ALA A 19 -2.82 12.57 -54.49
CA ALA A 19 -2.95 11.46 -53.54
C ALA A 19 -1.53 10.93 -53.26
N ALA A 20 -0.80 11.64 -52.40
CA ALA A 20 0.41 11.11 -51.80
C ALA A 20 -0.01 10.31 -50.56
N ALA A 21 0.14 8.99 -50.64
CA ALA A 21 0.00 8.09 -49.52
C ALA A 21 1.12 8.37 -48.51
N ILE A 22 0.79 9.13 -47.46
CA ILE A 22 1.60 9.20 -46.24
C ILE A 22 1.25 7.94 -45.45
N VAL A 23 2.14 6.94 -45.50
CA VAL A 23 2.17 5.88 -44.49
C VAL A 23 2.70 6.54 -43.21
N ALA A 24 1.79 7.13 -42.44
CA ALA A 24 2.05 7.47 -41.06
C ALA A 24 1.99 6.15 -40.27
N THR A 25 3.15 5.53 -40.05
CA THR A 25 3.32 4.66 -38.89
C THR A 25 3.21 5.55 -37.66
N ALA A 26 1.97 5.80 -37.26
CA ALA A 26 1.67 6.37 -35.97
C ALA A 26 1.95 5.27 -34.93
N SER A 27 3.23 5.09 -34.60
CA SER A 27 3.61 4.61 -33.28
C SER A 27 3.28 5.73 -32.31
N THR A 28 1.99 5.89 -32.01
CA THR A 28 1.59 6.63 -30.83
C THR A 28 2.05 5.81 -29.65
N THR A 29 3.19 6.16 -29.07
CA THR A 29 3.44 5.92 -27.65
C THR A 29 2.28 6.56 -26.91
N LEU A 30 1.29 5.75 -26.51
CA LEU A 30 0.29 6.23 -25.55
C LEU A 30 1.07 6.56 -24.27
N PRO A 31 0.95 7.77 -23.73
CA PRO A 31 1.55 8.05 -22.44
C PRO A 31 0.83 7.18 -21.41
N ALA A 32 1.55 6.36 -20.66
CA ALA A 32 1.06 5.92 -19.36
C ALA A 32 1.03 7.16 -18.47
N ALA A 33 -0.09 7.89 -18.49
CA ALA A 33 -0.29 9.10 -17.70
C ALA A 33 -1.78 9.29 -17.42
N ALA A 34 -2.35 8.41 -16.59
CA ALA A 34 -3.59 8.70 -15.89
C ALA A 34 -3.51 8.28 -14.41
N ALA A 35 -2.31 8.36 -13.83
CA ALA A 35 -2.02 8.21 -12.41
C ALA A 35 -2.97 9.11 -11.60
N THR A 36 -4.14 8.60 -11.25
CA THR A 36 -5.24 9.38 -10.66
C THR A 36 -5.52 8.82 -9.29
N TRP A 37 -4.79 9.35 -8.33
CA TRP A 37 -5.00 9.12 -6.92
C TRP A 37 -5.88 10.23 -6.31
N VAL A 38 -6.14 10.12 -5.01
CA VAL A 38 -6.96 11.08 -4.27
C VAL A 38 -6.38 12.49 -4.36
N GLY A 39 -7.26 13.46 -4.65
CA GLY A 39 -6.90 14.89 -4.64
C GLY A 39 -5.97 15.32 -5.77
N ASN A 40 -6.08 14.70 -6.96
CA ASN A 40 -5.20 14.91 -8.12
C ASN A 40 -3.75 14.46 -7.92
N ARG A 41 -3.44 13.77 -6.82
CA ARG A 41 -2.14 13.10 -6.68
C ARG A 41 -2.03 11.99 -7.72
N THR A 42 -0.79 11.64 -8.05
CA THR A 42 -0.49 10.54 -8.98
C THR A 42 -0.05 9.27 -8.27
N THR A 43 0.39 9.39 -7.02
CA THR A 43 0.91 8.28 -6.20
C THR A 43 0.19 8.25 -4.85
N PRO A 44 0.00 7.05 -4.26
CA PRO A 44 -0.30 6.94 -2.85
C PRO A 44 0.81 7.55 -1.99
N SER A 45 0.47 7.81 -0.75
CA SER A 45 1.39 8.14 0.33
C SER A 45 1.62 6.89 1.18
N LEU A 46 2.71 6.89 1.95
CA LEU A 46 2.98 5.77 2.85
C LEU A 46 1.84 5.55 3.86
N ARG A 47 1.18 6.62 4.33
CA ARG A 47 0.03 6.56 5.26
C ARG A 47 -1.23 5.90 4.66
N GLU A 48 -1.20 5.54 3.39
CA GLU A 48 -2.31 4.87 2.71
C GLU A 48 -2.02 3.37 2.53
N ILE A 49 -0.89 2.87 3.06
CA ILE A 49 -0.53 1.47 2.94
C ILE A 49 -1.43 0.60 3.83
N ILE A 50 -1.89 -0.50 3.26
CA ILE A 50 -2.80 -1.46 3.91
C ILE A 50 -2.21 -2.86 3.97
N ALA A 51 -1.27 -3.20 3.10
CA ALA A 51 -0.60 -4.49 3.11
C ALA A 51 0.84 -4.32 2.63
N VAL A 52 1.72 -5.08 3.26
CA VAL A 52 3.05 -5.37 2.75
C VAL A 52 3.18 -6.88 2.79
N ASP A 53 3.47 -7.48 1.65
CA ASP A 53 3.93 -8.85 1.64
C ASP A 53 5.37 -8.88 2.17
N ALA A 54 5.62 -9.79 3.10
CA ALA A 54 6.91 -9.97 3.75
C ALA A 54 7.39 -11.42 3.63
N THR A 55 6.81 -12.18 2.69
CA THR A 55 7.19 -13.57 2.48
C THR A 55 8.44 -13.69 1.61
N GLY A 56 9.40 -14.54 2.03
CA GLY A 56 10.50 -14.96 1.18
C GLY A 56 11.78 -14.08 1.10
N GLU A 57 11.94 -13.00 1.85
CA GLU A 57 12.87 -11.94 1.41
C GLU A 57 14.17 -11.75 2.22
N THR A 58 15.25 -11.43 1.49
CA THR A 58 16.53 -10.92 2.00
C THR A 58 16.66 -9.38 1.85
N ASP A 59 15.80 -8.74 1.05
CA ASP A 59 15.84 -7.31 0.67
C ASP A 59 14.43 -6.66 0.68
N TRP A 60 13.68 -6.89 1.77
CA TRP A 60 12.29 -6.44 2.00
C TRP A 60 11.95 -5.03 1.46
N PRO A 61 10.76 -4.78 0.87
CA PRO A 61 9.73 -5.74 0.45
C PRO A 61 9.89 -6.14 -1.03
N TYR A 62 11.08 -5.99 -1.62
CA TYR A 62 11.31 -6.22 -3.06
C TYR A 62 12.47 -7.18 -3.33
N GLY A 63 12.69 -8.12 -2.41
CA GLY A 63 13.62 -9.21 -2.61
C GLY A 63 13.18 -10.06 -3.80
N GLN A 64 14.13 -10.75 -4.42
CA GLN A 64 13.75 -11.82 -5.34
C GLN A 64 13.13 -12.95 -4.52
N GLU A 65 11.90 -13.33 -4.85
CA GLU A 65 11.22 -14.48 -4.26
C GLU A 65 10.96 -15.53 -5.32
N ASP A 66 11.35 -16.76 -5.02
CA ASP A 66 11.11 -17.94 -5.86
C ASP A 66 9.67 -18.44 -5.66
N VAL A 67 8.70 -17.65 -6.13
CA VAL A 67 7.26 -17.96 -6.08
C VAL A 67 6.94 -19.24 -6.86
N ALA A 68 7.67 -19.49 -7.95
CA ALA A 68 7.49 -20.67 -8.80
C ALA A 68 8.20 -21.93 -8.26
N GLY A 69 9.18 -21.78 -7.36
CA GLY A 69 9.98 -22.88 -6.82
C GLY A 69 10.99 -23.46 -7.83
N ASP A 70 11.35 -22.68 -8.86
CA ASP A 70 12.30 -23.06 -9.91
C ASP A 70 13.66 -22.34 -9.79
N GLY A 71 13.82 -21.53 -8.74
CA GLY A 71 15.04 -20.87 -8.32
C GLY A 71 15.16 -19.42 -8.81
N LEU A 72 15.78 -18.56 -8.00
CA LEU A 72 15.92 -17.11 -8.24
C LEU A 72 16.49 -16.71 -9.62
N ALA A 73 17.26 -17.58 -10.27
CA ALA A 73 17.74 -17.33 -11.64
C ALA A 73 16.61 -17.16 -12.66
N ASN A 74 15.45 -17.76 -12.39
CA ASN A 74 14.24 -17.75 -13.22
C ASN A 74 13.21 -16.70 -12.79
N PHE A 75 13.52 -15.93 -11.73
CA PHE A 75 12.73 -14.77 -11.28
C PHE A 75 12.75 -13.65 -12.33
N LYS A 76 11.90 -13.82 -13.34
CA LYS A 76 11.75 -12.96 -14.52
C LYS A 76 10.34 -12.42 -14.57
N LEU A 77 10.09 -11.56 -15.57
CA LEU A 77 8.84 -10.81 -15.71
C LEU A 77 7.56 -11.60 -15.37
N PRO A 78 7.34 -12.84 -15.86
CA PRO A 78 6.10 -13.56 -15.52
C PRO A 78 5.93 -13.84 -14.02
N GLU A 79 7.01 -14.20 -13.33
CA GLU A 79 7.02 -14.47 -11.89
C GLU A 79 7.01 -13.16 -11.10
N GLN A 80 7.82 -12.19 -11.52
CA GLN A 80 7.83 -10.83 -10.95
C GLN A 80 6.46 -10.12 -11.05
N SER A 81 5.62 -10.51 -11.99
CA SER A 81 4.30 -9.92 -12.19
C SER A 81 3.24 -10.47 -11.25
N ILE A 82 3.48 -11.63 -10.65
CA ILE A 82 2.55 -12.27 -9.71
C ILE A 82 2.98 -12.08 -8.27
N ASP A 83 4.20 -11.60 -8.06
CA ASP A 83 4.79 -11.29 -6.78
C ASP A 83 4.41 -9.87 -6.35
N PHE A 84 3.30 -9.76 -5.61
CA PHE A 84 2.76 -8.48 -5.15
C PHE A 84 3.35 -8.11 -3.80
N ARG A 85 3.83 -6.88 -3.68
CA ARG A 85 4.64 -6.47 -2.52
C ARG A 85 3.95 -5.51 -1.61
N THR A 86 3.16 -4.59 -2.15
CA THR A 86 2.47 -3.60 -1.35
C THR A 86 1.08 -3.33 -1.90
N ALA A 87 0.17 -2.97 -1.00
CA ALA A 87 -1.15 -2.48 -1.34
C ALA A 87 -1.44 -1.20 -0.58
N TYR A 88 -2.14 -0.28 -1.26
CA TYR A 88 -2.53 1.03 -0.77
C TYR A 88 -4.01 1.24 -0.98
N ALA A 89 -4.67 1.89 -0.03
CA ALA A 89 -6.06 2.32 -0.16
C ALA A 89 -6.28 3.74 0.35
N ALA A 90 -7.23 4.43 -0.27
CA ALA A 90 -7.60 5.77 0.11
C ALA A 90 -9.05 6.07 -0.23
N THR A 91 -9.63 7.04 0.45
CA THR A 91 -11.01 7.49 0.20
C THR A 91 -11.06 9.00 0.05
N ASP A 92 -12.05 9.47 -0.71
CA ASP A 92 -12.51 10.85 -0.66
C ASP A 92 -14.02 10.88 -0.32
N ALA A 93 -14.69 12.01 -0.57
CA ALA A 93 -16.12 12.15 -0.30
C ALA A 93 -17.01 11.19 -1.11
N SER A 94 -16.52 10.55 -2.17
CA SER A 94 -17.37 9.78 -3.09
C SER A 94 -16.74 8.50 -3.62
N ASN A 95 -15.42 8.36 -3.59
CA ASN A 95 -14.71 7.25 -4.19
C ASN A 95 -13.72 6.61 -3.23
N PHE A 96 -13.46 5.35 -3.51
CA PHE A 96 -12.43 4.50 -2.95
C PHE A 96 -11.38 4.25 -4.03
N TRP A 97 -10.12 4.36 -3.64
CA TRP A 97 -8.96 4.03 -4.45
C TRP A 97 -8.23 2.85 -3.85
N LEU A 98 -7.72 2.00 -4.72
CA LEU A 98 -6.82 0.92 -4.39
C LEU A 98 -5.70 0.90 -5.41
N ARG A 99 -4.46 0.74 -4.95
CA ARG A 99 -3.31 0.41 -5.79
C ARG A 99 -2.53 -0.75 -5.20
N THR A 100 -2.07 -1.66 -6.03
CA THR A 100 -1.13 -2.71 -5.64
C THR A 100 0.10 -2.66 -6.53
N TYR A 101 1.27 -2.91 -5.96
CA TYR A 101 2.56 -2.96 -6.66
C TYR A 101 3.08 -4.38 -6.74
N VAL A 102 3.75 -4.70 -7.85
CA VAL A 102 4.43 -5.98 -8.09
C VAL A 102 5.94 -5.79 -8.14
N SER A 103 6.73 -6.84 -7.96
CA SER A 103 8.19 -6.75 -8.08
C SER A 103 8.67 -6.44 -9.50
N ALA A 104 7.87 -6.70 -10.53
CA ALA A 104 8.21 -6.33 -11.91
C ALA A 104 8.41 -4.82 -12.06
N ALA A 105 9.60 -4.41 -12.54
CA ALA A 105 9.99 -3.00 -12.56
C ALA A 105 9.30 -2.15 -13.65
N ASP A 106 8.86 -2.78 -14.75
CA ASP A 106 8.39 -2.07 -15.93
C ASP A 106 6.87 -2.11 -16.16
N ALA A 107 6.26 -3.30 -16.00
CA ALA A 107 4.84 -3.49 -16.22
C ALA A 107 4.38 -4.79 -15.57
N VAL A 108 3.09 -4.87 -15.29
CA VAL A 108 2.47 -6.12 -14.84
C VAL A 108 2.20 -7.02 -16.06
N GLY A 109 2.55 -8.29 -15.93
CA GLY A 109 2.32 -9.32 -16.94
C GLY A 109 0.84 -9.48 -17.33
N PRO A 110 0.55 -9.89 -18.58
CA PRO A 110 -0.79 -9.84 -19.17
C PRO A 110 -1.81 -10.82 -18.58
N GLU A 111 -1.36 -11.81 -17.80
CA GLU A 111 -2.20 -12.88 -17.26
C GLU A 111 -2.56 -12.69 -15.78
N VAL A 112 -2.24 -11.53 -15.21
CA VAL A 112 -2.41 -11.23 -13.78
C VAL A 112 -3.76 -10.55 -13.52
N THR A 113 -4.43 -10.97 -12.46
CA THR A 113 -5.61 -10.29 -11.91
C THR A 113 -5.50 -10.18 -10.40
N VAL A 114 -5.70 -8.99 -9.88
CA VAL A 114 -5.75 -8.71 -8.43
C VAL A 114 -7.20 -8.75 -7.97
N TYR A 115 -7.44 -9.40 -6.84
CA TYR A 115 -8.72 -9.42 -6.14
C TYR A 115 -8.58 -8.77 -4.77
N VAL A 116 -9.40 -7.75 -4.53
CA VAL A 116 -9.47 -7.09 -3.23
C VAL A 116 -10.80 -7.35 -2.57
N PHE A 117 -10.71 -8.03 -1.44
CA PHE A 117 -11.82 -8.38 -0.57
C PHE A 117 -12.04 -7.25 0.43
N VAL A 118 -13.30 -6.86 0.60
CA VAL A 118 -13.72 -5.73 1.42
C VAL A 118 -14.73 -6.22 2.45
N ASP A 119 -14.32 -6.22 3.71
CA ASP A 119 -15.17 -6.36 4.90
C ASP A 119 -15.62 -4.94 5.25
N ALA A 120 -16.77 -4.55 4.70
CA ALA A 120 -17.21 -3.16 4.64
C ALA A 120 -17.82 -2.67 5.96
N ASP A 121 -18.21 -3.60 6.83
CA ASP A 121 -18.77 -3.31 8.15
C ASP A 121 -17.83 -3.67 9.32
N ALA A 122 -16.59 -4.11 9.00
CA ALA A 122 -15.56 -4.52 9.94
C ALA A 122 -16.03 -5.65 10.87
N ASN A 123 -16.84 -6.57 10.34
CA ASN A 123 -17.45 -7.65 11.09
C ASN A 123 -17.19 -8.99 10.41
N SER A 124 -16.24 -9.76 10.95
CA SER A 124 -15.88 -11.08 10.40
C SER A 124 -17.01 -12.13 10.48
N ALA A 125 -18.13 -11.84 11.15
CA ALA A 125 -19.30 -12.74 11.20
C ALA A 125 -20.32 -12.48 10.07
N THR A 126 -20.17 -11.40 9.31
CA THR A 126 -20.92 -11.09 8.09
C THR A 126 -20.13 -11.56 6.86
N GLY A 127 -20.55 -11.14 5.67
CA GLY A 127 -19.88 -11.51 4.43
C GLY A 127 -19.65 -13.00 4.15
N GLY A 128 -18.77 -13.24 3.18
CA GLY A 128 -18.25 -14.52 2.77
C GLY A 128 -16.76 -14.68 3.09
N SER A 129 -16.22 -15.85 2.78
CA SER A 129 -14.77 -16.09 2.80
C SER A 129 -14.10 -15.59 1.53
N ALA A 130 -12.79 -15.40 1.55
CA ALA A 130 -11.96 -15.16 0.38
C ALA A 130 -11.80 -16.38 -0.55
N ASN A 131 -12.49 -17.50 -0.27
CA ASN A 131 -12.70 -18.62 -1.21
C ASN A 131 -13.73 -18.26 -2.30
N ALA A 132 -13.42 -17.27 -3.12
CA ALA A 132 -14.35 -16.73 -4.11
C ALA A 132 -14.23 -17.44 -5.47
N ILE A 133 -14.54 -18.74 -5.50
CA ILE A 133 -14.43 -19.55 -6.72
C ILE A 133 -15.34 -19.05 -7.86
N GLU A 134 -16.44 -18.37 -7.53
CA GLU A 134 -17.34 -17.75 -8.50
C GLU A 134 -16.78 -16.44 -9.07
N ALA A 135 -15.86 -15.78 -8.35
CA ALA A 135 -15.07 -14.69 -8.90
C ALA A 135 -13.92 -15.25 -9.76
N ASN A 136 -13.18 -16.22 -9.23
CA ASN A 136 -12.15 -16.95 -9.95
C ASN A 136 -11.86 -18.30 -9.29
N ALA A 137 -11.86 -19.37 -10.07
CA ALA A 137 -11.67 -20.74 -9.58
C ALA A 137 -10.34 -20.98 -8.85
N LEU A 138 -9.33 -20.12 -9.05
CA LEU A 138 -8.04 -20.20 -8.38
C LEU A 138 -8.06 -19.64 -6.94
N LEU A 139 -9.07 -18.84 -6.59
CA LEU A 139 -9.24 -18.24 -5.25
C LEU A 139 -9.77 -19.28 -4.27
N THR A 140 -8.86 -20.12 -3.79
CA THR A 140 -9.11 -21.21 -2.84
C THR A 140 -8.30 -20.98 -1.57
N ASN A 141 -8.59 -21.76 -0.51
CA ASN A 141 -7.91 -21.72 0.80
C ASN A 141 -7.77 -20.30 1.39
N ASP A 142 -8.88 -19.70 1.79
CA ASP A 142 -8.90 -18.45 2.58
C ASP A 142 -8.16 -18.64 3.91
N PRO A 143 -7.02 -17.96 4.14
CA PRO A 143 -6.28 -18.02 5.40
C PRO A 143 -6.80 -17.03 6.45
N THR A 144 -7.80 -16.23 6.11
CA THR A 144 -8.40 -15.22 6.99
C THR A 144 -9.62 -15.77 7.72
N VAL A 145 -10.25 -14.92 8.53
CA VAL A 145 -11.50 -15.25 9.23
C VAL A 145 -12.76 -15.05 8.35
N GLY A 146 -12.61 -14.56 7.12
CA GLY A 146 -13.73 -14.13 6.28
C GLY A 146 -14.34 -12.81 6.77
N GLY A 147 -15.58 -12.53 6.37
CA GLY A 147 -16.26 -11.26 6.67
C GLY A 147 -16.50 -10.38 5.45
N TYR A 148 -16.17 -10.84 4.25
CA TYR A 148 -16.11 -9.95 3.09
C TYR A 148 -17.48 -9.77 2.41
N GLU A 149 -17.98 -8.55 2.35
CA GLU A 149 -19.20 -8.22 1.61
C GLU A 149 -18.92 -8.06 0.13
N TYR A 150 -17.73 -7.60 -0.26
CA TYR A 150 -17.39 -7.32 -1.65
C TYR A 150 -16.05 -7.90 -2.05
N VAL A 151 -15.89 -8.20 -3.34
CA VAL A 151 -14.61 -8.42 -3.98
C VAL A 151 -14.52 -7.62 -5.26
N VAL A 152 -13.36 -7.03 -5.53
CA VAL A 152 -13.07 -6.26 -6.74
C VAL A 152 -11.98 -6.97 -7.52
N GLY A 153 -12.24 -7.33 -8.78
CA GLY A 153 -11.25 -7.92 -9.68
C GLY A 153 -10.65 -6.86 -10.62
N ILE A 154 -9.33 -6.73 -10.67
CA ILE A 154 -8.61 -5.75 -11.47
C ILE A 154 -7.61 -6.49 -12.36
N ARG A 155 -7.76 -6.36 -13.68
CA ARG A 155 -6.92 -7.03 -14.66
C ARG A 155 -5.70 -6.17 -15.00
N SER A 156 -4.59 -6.83 -15.31
CA SER A 156 -3.35 -6.16 -15.74
C SER A 156 -3.46 -5.38 -17.06
N ASN A 157 -4.57 -5.53 -17.80
CA ASN A 157 -4.86 -4.68 -18.96
C ASN A 157 -5.53 -3.33 -18.58
N GLY A 158 -5.60 -2.98 -17.29
CA GLY A 158 -6.20 -1.75 -16.80
C GLY A 158 -7.73 -1.74 -16.84
N THR A 159 -8.37 -2.90 -16.72
CA THR A 159 -9.85 -2.99 -16.66
C THR A 159 -10.32 -3.63 -15.37
N ILE A 160 -11.48 -3.21 -14.88
CA ILE A 160 -12.19 -3.93 -13.82
C ILE A 160 -12.77 -5.19 -14.45
N GLU A 161 -12.41 -6.36 -13.91
CA GLU A 161 -13.03 -7.62 -14.30
C GLU A 161 -14.50 -7.62 -13.90
N ASN A 162 -14.75 -7.44 -12.61
CA ASN A 162 -16.08 -7.31 -12.01
C ASN A 162 -15.94 -6.80 -10.57
N VAL A 163 -17.09 -6.42 -10.00
CA VAL A 163 -17.29 -6.32 -8.56
C VAL A 163 -18.29 -7.40 -8.21
N TRP A 164 -18.01 -8.22 -7.20
CA TRP A 164 -18.97 -9.16 -6.66
C TRP A 164 -19.36 -8.75 -5.26
N GLN A 165 -20.59 -9.10 -4.89
CA GLN A 165 -21.12 -8.94 -3.56
C GLN A 165 -21.51 -10.31 -3.01
N TRP A 166 -21.16 -10.56 -1.76
CA TRP A 166 -21.63 -11.72 -1.04
C TRP A 166 -23.12 -11.63 -0.77
N ARG A 167 -23.86 -12.68 -1.15
CA ARG A 167 -25.31 -12.75 -0.95
C ARG A 167 -25.65 -14.06 -0.24
N LYS A 168 -26.38 -13.95 0.88
CA LYS A 168 -26.99 -15.11 1.57
C LYS A 168 -28.23 -15.64 0.85
N THR A 169 -28.85 -14.80 0.02
CA THR A 169 -30.09 -15.10 -0.71
C THR A 169 -29.98 -14.66 -2.18
N PRO A 170 -30.49 -15.47 -3.13
CA PRO A 170 -31.06 -16.81 -2.94
C PRO A 170 -30.02 -17.82 -2.42
N ALA A 171 -30.48 -18.89 -1.78
CA ALA A 171 -29.61 -19.99 -1.38
C ALA A 171 -29.22 -20.85 -2.61
N PRO A 172 -28.00 -21.43 -2.65
CA PRO A 172 -26.94 -21.30 -1.65
C PRO A 172 -26.31 -19.89 -1.64
N ALA A 173 -25.77 -19.49 -0.49
CA ALA A 173 -25.02 -18.25 -0.39
C ALA A 173 -23.80 -18.29 -1.31
N GLY A 174 -23.46 -17.16 -1.92
CA GLY A 174 -22.37 -17.10 -2.88
C GLY A 174 -22.07 -15.69 -3.35
N TRP A 175 -20.98 -15.58 -4.11
CA TRP A 175 -20.54 -14.34 -4.73
C TRP A 175 -21.35 -14.05 -6.00
N GLN A 176 -21.98 -12.88 -6.05
CA GLN A 176 -22.81 -12.47 -7.20
C GLN A 176 -22.28 -11.18 -7.79
N VAL A 177 -22.23 -11.09 -9.11
CA VAL A 177 -21.78 -9.89 -9.81
C VAL A 177 -22.70 -8.71 -9.49
N VAL A 178 -22.10 -7.61 -9.02
CA VAL A 178 -22.75 -6.32 -8.87
C VAL A 178 -22.81 -5.67 -10.25
N ALA A 179 -24.02 -5.54 -10.79
CA ALA A 179 -24.26 -4.87 -12.06
C ALA A 179 -23.53 -3.51 -12.08
N ALA A 180 -22.81 -3.23 -13.17
CA ALA A 180 -22.32 -1.90 -13.45
C ALA A 180 -23.55 -1.02 -13.69
N GLY A 181 -23.92 -0.22 -12.69
CA GLY A 181 -25.01 0.72 -12.82
C GLY A 181 -24.51 1.97 -13.54
N ASN A 182 -24.92 3.14 -13.04
CA ASN A 182 -24.34 4.42 -13.46
C ASN A 182 -23.09 4.79 -12.63
N ASP A 183 -22.53 3.86 -11.86
CA ASP A 183 -21.36 4.09 -11.02
C ASP A 183 -20.06 4.08 -11.83
N THR A 184 -19.25 5.12 -11.67
CA THR A 184 -17.94 5.20 -12.33
C THR A 184 -16.98 4.20 -11.68
N ARG A 185 -16.65 3.13 -12.40
CA ARG A 185 -15.57 2.20 -12.07
C ARG A 185 -14.46 2.39 -13.09
N VAL A 186 -13.28 2.76 -12.62
CA VAL A 186 -12.11 2.97 -13.48
C VAL A 186 -10.99 2.11 -12.95
N ALA A 187 -10.30 1.41 -13.84
CA ALA A 187 -9.05 0.76 -13.54
C ALA A 187 -7.96 1.30 -14.45
N GLU A 188 -6.72 1.15 -14.02
CA GLU A 188 -5.55 1.42 -14.83
C GLU A 188 -4.39 0.53 -14.40
N THR A 189 -3.38 0.47 -15.24
CA THR A 189 -2.07 -0.10 -14.92
C THR A 189 -0.99 0.87 -15.38
N GLY A 190 0.17 0.81 -14.75
CA GLY A 190 1.32 1.59 -15.13
C GLY A 190 2.55 1.15 -14.35
N LYS A 191 3.51 2.06 -14.27
CA LYS A 191 4.62 1.95 -13.33
C LYS A 191 4.79 3.26 -12.59
N ASP A 192 5.13 3.16 -11.32
CA ASP A 192 5.38 4.30 -10.45
C ASP A 192 6.41 3.90 -9.40
N LEU A 193 6.99 4.88 -8.71
CA LEU A 193 7.75 4.59 -7.51
C LEU A 193 6.78 4.10 -6.43
N ASP A 194 7.07 2.96 -5.82
CA ASP A 194 6.34 2.54 -4.63
C ASP A 194 6.61 3.56 -3.50
N PRO A 195 5.59 4.07 -2.80
CA PRO A 195 5.74 4.97 -1.64
C PRO A 195 6.63 4.43 -0.51
N ILE A 196 6.81 3.12 -0.41
CA ILE A 196 7.77 2.51 0.52
C ILE A 196 9.21 2.83 0.12
N ARG A 197 9.48 3.14 -1.15
CA ARG A 197 10.78 3.63 -1.68
C ARG A 197 11.99 2.78 -1.31
N VAL A 198 11.80 1.48 -1.10
CA VAL A 198 12.92 0.55 -0.92
C VAL A 198 13.53 0.27 -2.29
N LEU A 199 14.87 0.23 -2.36
CA LEU A 199 15.67 0.02 -3.57
C LEU A 199 15.53 1.09 -4.67
N THR A 200 14.73 2.14 -4.46
CA THR A 200 14.55 3.30 -5.38
C THR A 200 14.09 2.95 -6.81
N ARG A 201 13.51 1.77 -7.01
CA ARG A 201 13.04 1.31 -8.32
C ARG A 201 11.58 1.67 -8.55
N GLN A 202 11.24 1.88 -9.82
CA GLN A 202 9.84 1.90 -10.23
C GLN A 202 9.32 0.46 -10.27
N HIS A 203 8.04 0.30 -9.99
CA HIS A 203 7.36 -0.98 -9.97
C HIS A 203 6.05 -0.87 -10.75
N GLY A 204 5.71 -1.95 -11.43
CA GLY A 204 4.42 -2.12 -12.08
C GLY A 204 3.30 -2.04 -11.04
N TYR A 205 2.19 -1.41 -11.41
CA TYR A 205 1.03 -1.32 -10.54
C TYR A 205 -0.28 -1.67 -11.26
N LEU A 206 -1.26 -2.13 -10.50
CA LEU A 206 -2.67 -2.10 -10.87
C LEU A 206 -3.40 -1.16 -9.92
N GLN A 207 -4.36 -0.41 -10.44
CA GLN A 207 -5.16 0.51 -9.65
C GLN A 207 -6.62 0.45 -10.03
N ALA A 208 -7.48 0.68 -9.05
CA ALA A 208 -8.90 0.94 -9.25
C ALA A 208 -9.36 2.19 -8.51
N LYS A 209 -10.34 2.87 -9.11
CA LYS A 209 -11.18 3.90 -8.51
C LYS A 209 -12.64 3.47 -8.62
N ILE A 210 -13.31 3.35 -7.48
CA ILE A 210 -14.68 2.80 -7.38
C ILE A 210 -15.51 3.72 -6.48
N ALA A 211 -16.78 3.94 -6.81
CA ALA A 211 -17.66 4.70 -5.94
C ALA A 211 -17.82 4.00 -4.57
N LEU A 212 -17.78 4.77 -3.47
CA LEU A 212 -17.93 4.24 -2.11
C LEU A 212 -19.22 3.44 -1.94
N THR A 213 -20.31 3.93 -2.54
CA THR A 213 -21.64 3.30 -2.49
C THR A 213 -21.67 1.92 -3.16
N THR A 214 -20.80 1.66 -4.13
CA THR A 214 -20.68 0.35 -4.80
C THR A 214 -20.12 -0.71 -3.85
N LEU A 215 -19.28 -0.31 -2.89
CA LEU A 215 -18.61 -1.19 -1.93
C LEU A 215 -19.20 -1.10 -0.51
N GLY A 216 -20.32 -0.40 -0.34
CA GLY A 216 -20.90 -0.16 0.99
C GLY A 216 -19.99 0.63 1.95
N LEU A 217 -19.00 1.35 1.41
CA LEU A 217 -18.03 2.10 2.18
C LEU A 217 -18.50 3.53 2.48
N THR A 218 -17.81 4.17 3.41
CA THR A 218 -17.92 5.61 3.69
C THR A 218 -16.56 6.28 3.54
N SER A 219 -16.51 7.61 3.52
CA SER A 219 -15.26 8.35 3.38
C SER A 219 -14.29 8.15 4.56
N VAL A 220 -14.77 7.63 5.69
CA VAL A 220 -13.93 7.27 6.86
C VAL A 220 -13.21 5.93 6.64
N CYS A 221 -13.71 5.10 5.74
CA CYS A 221 -13.21 3.75 5.45
C CYS A 221 -13.04 2.85 6.70
N ASN A 222 -14.11 2.66 7.47
CA ASN A 222 -14.13 1.66 8.55
C ASN A 222 -14.35 0.26 7.98
N ALA A 223 -13.33 -0.28 7.31
CA ALA A 223 -13.36 -1.58 6.64
C ALA A 223 -12.05 -2.33 6.84
N HIS A 224 -12.07 -3.65 6.68
CA HIS A 224 -10.86 -4.45 6.48
C HIS A 224 -10.72 -4.85 5.02
N LEU A 225 -9.49 -4.79 4.53
CA LEU A 225 -9.12 -5.12 3.17
C LEU A 225 -8.17 -6.31 3.18
N TYR A 226 -8.35 -7.20 2.22
CA TYR A 226 -7.46 -8.33 2.00
C TYR A 226 -7.24 -8.50 0.51
N VAL A 227 -5.97 -8.62 0.13
CA VAL A 227 -5.54 -8.56 -1.25
C VAL A 227 -4.97 -9.92 -1.64
N ARG A 228 -5.46 -10.43 -2.77
CA ARG A 228 -4.98 -11.67 -3.40
C ARG A 228 -4.72 -11.37 -4.86
N SER A 229 -3.83 -12.13 -5.46
CA SER A 229 -3.62 -12.11 -6.91
C SER A 229 -3.74 -13.51 -7.47
N VAL A 230 -4.09 -13.58 -8.75
CA VAL A 230 -4.03 -14.83 -9.49
C VAL A 230 -3.36 -14.63 -10.85
N ASN A 231 -2.90 -15.74 -11.41
CA ASN A 231 -2.31 -15.76 -12.73
C ASN A 231 -2.63 -17.03 -13.52
N LYS A 232 -2.59 -16.93 -14.84
CA LYS A 232 -2.83 -18.04 -15.78
C LYS A 232 -1.59 -18.48 -16.56
N THR A 233 -0.44 -17.85 -16.33
CA THR A 233 0.82 -18.27 -16.94
C THR A 233 1.16 -19.69 -16.50
N ALA A 234 1.33 -20.59 -17.47
CA ALA A 234 1.63 -21.99 -17.21
C ALA A 234 2.96 -22.13 -16.45
N GLY A 235 2.94 -22.96 -15.39
CA GLY A 235 4.15 -23.28 -14.62
C GLY A 235 4.47 -22.37 -13.45
N LEU A 236 3.75 -21.25 -13.24
CA LEU A 236 4.01 -20.30 -12.15
C LEU A 236 3.10 -20.45 -10.92
N GLY A 237 2.33 -21.53 -10.85
CA GLY A 237 1.31 -21.69 -9.83
C GLY A 237 0.13 -20.73 -9.98
N ASN A 238 -0.64 -20.56 -8.90
CA ASN A 238 -1.91 -19.83 -8.94
C ASN A 238 -1.76 -18.31 -8.84
N GLY A 239 -0.54 -17.79 -8.61
CA GLY A 239 -0.26 -16.40 -8.25
C GLY A 239 0.05 -16.23 -6.77
N ASP A 240 0.36 -15.00 -6.34
CA ASP A 240 0.43 -14.65 -4.93
C ASP A 240 -0.98 -14.55 -4.36
N LEU A 241 -1.43 -15.64 -3.76
CA LEU A 241 -2.74 -15.76 -3.15
C LEU A 241 -2.86 -14.96 -1.84
N ASP A 242 -1.78 -14.34 -1.36
CA ASP A 242 -1.65 -13.73 -0.05
C ASP A 242 -0.68 -12.54 -0.05
N VAL A 243 -1.13 -11.38 -0.55
CA VAL A 243 -0.33 -10.12 -0.61
C VAL A 243 -0.10 -9.49 0.79
N GLY A 244 -0.27 -10.27 1.85
CA GLY A 244 -0.21 -9.84 3.24
C GLY A 244 -1.50 -10.11 4.03
N LYS A 245 -1.50 -9.67 5.30
CA LYS A 245 -2.61 -9.90 6.22
C LYS A 245 -3.80 -8.99 5.90
N ALA A 246 -5.01 -9.51 6.13
CA ALA A 246 -6.20 -8.67 6.20
C ALA A 246 -6.00 -7.53 7.21
N SER A 247 -6.18 -6.29 6.78
CA SER A 247 -5.80 -5.10 7.54
C SER A 247 -6.83 -3.99 7.38
N ALA A 248 -6.83 -3.02 8.29
CA ALA A 248 -7.71 -1.87 8.21
C ALA A 248 -7.46 -1.04 6.94
N CYS A 249 -8.53 -0.52 6.36
CA CYS A 249 -8.48 0.35 5.18
C CYS A 249 -7.73 1.67 5.46
N VAL A 250 -7.69 2.08 6.72
CA VAL A 250 -6.82 3.15 7.21
C VAL A 250 -5.62 2.50 7.88
N SER A 251 -4.41 2.90 7.48
CA SER A 251 -3.18 2.36 8.03
C SER A 251 -3.15 2.49 9.56
N VAL A 252 -2.78 1.42 10.25
CA VAL A 252 -2.63 1.44 11.70
C VAL A 252 -1.29 2.10 12.05
N ASP A 253 -1.34 3.10 12.91
CA ASP A 253 -0.20 3.75 13.57
C ASP A 253 -0.51 3.78 15.07
N SER A 254 -0.13 2.71 15.75
CA SER A 254 -0.45 2.49 17.17
C SER A 254 0.41 3.35 18.09
N ASN A 255 1.58 3.77 17.61
CA ASN A 255 2.59 4.46 18.40
C ASN A 255 2.49 6.00 18.24
N GLY A 256 1.74 6.47 17.24
CA GLY A 256 1.44 7.88 16.98
C GLY A 256 2.60 8.66 16.37
N ASP A 257 3.58 7.98 15.76
CA ASP A 257 4.72 8.59 15.09
C ASP A 257 4.41 9.01 13.65
N HIS A 258 3.18 8.79 13.19
CA HIS A 258 2.69 9.11 11.84
C HIS A 258 3.33 8.27 10.73
N VAL A 259 3.92 7.13 11.08
CA VAL A 259 4.43 6.09 10.19
C VAL A 259 3.59 4.82 10.42
N PRO A 260 3.00 4.22 9.38
CA PRO A 260 2.25 2.98 9.56
C PRO A 260 3.10 1.86 10.17
N ASP A 261 2.58 1.18 11.20
CA ASP A 261 3.33 0.12 11.90
C ASP A 261 3.72 -1.04 10.95
N ILE A 262 2.95 -1.23 9.87
CA ILE A 262 3.18 -2.29 8.86
C ILE A 262 4.41 -2.04 7.98
N VAL A 263 4.95 -0.81 7.94
CA VAL A 263 6.11 -0.48 7.08
C VAL A 263 7.44 -0.70 7.78
N VAL A 264 7.45 -1.10 9.05
CA VAL A 264 8.71 -1.40 9.74
C VAL A 264 9.13 -2.83 9.38
N PRO A 265 10.36 -3.04 8.86
CA PRO A 265 10.84 -4.38 8.55
C PRO A 265 10.73 -5.29 9.79
N PRO A 266 10.12 -6.49 9.68
CA PRO A 266 9.90 -7.38 10.84
C PRO A 266 11.18 -7.79 11.56
N SER A 267 12.28 -7.92 10.83
CA SER A 267 13.63 -8.24 11.34
C SER A 267 14.44 -7.02 11.76
N GLY A 268 13.92 -5.81 11.58
CA GLY A 268 14.72 -4.60 11.54
C GLY A 268 15.58 -4.50 10.28
N CYS A 269 16.47 -3.52 10.25
CA CYS A 269 17.36 -3.23 9.12
C CYS A 269 18.83 -3.53 9.44
N THR A 270 19.62 -3.72 8.39
CA THR A 270 21.09 -3.86 8.45
C THR A 270 21.81 -2.77 7.66
N ASN A 271 21.13 -2.12 6.71
CA ASN A 271 21.62 -1.01 5.91
C ASN A 271 20.47 -0.06 5.52
N ASP A 272 20.81 1.14 5.02
CA ASP A 272 19.83 2.19 4.68
C ASP A 272 18.90 1.78 3.53
N SER A 273 19.35 0.92 2.59
CA SER A 273 18.51 0.50 1.46
C SER A 273 17.32 -0.39 1.86
N GLN A 274 17.37 -1.01 3.04
CA GLN A 274 16.27 -1.80 3.61
C GLN A 274 15.22 -0.92 4.30
N CYS A 275 15.47 0.39 4.44
CA CYS A 275 14.57 1.27 5.15
C CYS A 275 13.58 1.98 4.23
N PRO A 276 12.29 2.04 4.61
CA PRO A 276 11.30 2.68 3.79
C PRO A 276 11.55 4.20 3.71
N GLN A 277 11.02 4.85 2.68
CA GLN A 277 11.13 6.29 2.45
C GLN A 277 12.56 6.85 2.46
N ASN A 278 13.52 6.07 1.96
CA ASN A 278 14.95 6.41 2.03
C ASN A 278 15.41 6.62 3.48
N GLY A 279 14.88 5.80 4.39
CA GLY A 279 15.19 5.80 5.81
C GLY A 279 16.66 5.53 6.09
N VAL A 280 17.09 5.91 7.28
CA VAL A 280 18.42 5.55 7.79
C VAL A 280 18.29 4.37 8.73
N CYS A 281 19.10 3.34 8.51
CA CYS A 281 19.25 2.24 9.43
C CYS A 281 20.19 2.64 10.58
N GLU A 282 19.64 2.74 11.78
CA GLU A 282 20.39 2.97 13.01
C GLU A 282 20.07 1.87 14.03
N ASN A 283 21.08 1.10 14.43
CA ASN A 283 20.96 0.05 15.46
C ASN A 283 19.80 -0.93 15.21
N GLY A 284 19.61 -1.36 13.96
CA GLY A 284 18.54 -2.28 13.59
C GLY A 284 17.18 -1.63 13.36
N LYS A 285 17.08 -0.30 13.50
CA LYS A 285 15.82 0.44 13.36
C LYS A 285 15.88 1.40 12.18
N CYS A 286 14.81 1.41 11.39
CA CYS A 286 14.66 2.40 10.34
C CYS A 286 14.15 3.71 10.93
N ILE A 287 14.98 4.74 10.81
CA ILE A 287 14.63 6.13 11.07
C ILE A 287 14.09 6.72 9.79
N VAL A 288 12.80 7.01 9.76
CA VAL A 288 12.12 7.65 8.65
C VAL A 288 11.52 8.97 9.07
N ALA A 289 11.28 9.85 8.10
CA ALA A 289 10.54 11.07 8.36
C ALA A 289 9.06 10.80 8.14
N PRO A 290 8.17 11.11 9.10
CA PRO A 290 6.75 10.98 8.87
C PRO A 290 6.33 11.91 7.72
N PRO A 291 5.51 11.44 6.76
CA PRO A 291 5.11 12.27 5.63
C PRO A 291 4.05 13.30 6.07
N CYS A 292 4.04 14.47 5.45
CA CYS A 292 3.08 15.54 5.73
C CYS A 292 2.73 16.37 4.49
N VAL A 293 1.57 17.03 4.53
CA VAL A 293 1.17 18.07 3.59
C VAL A 293 1.24 19.44 4.28
N THR A 294 0.90 19.49 5.56
CA THR A 294 0.91 20.68 6.40
C THR A 294 1.52 20.37 7.77
N THR A 295 1.94 21.40 8.50
CA THR A 295 2.43 21.24 9.89
C THR A 295 1.42 20.58 10.82
N ALA A 296 0.11 20.66 10.52
CA ALA A 296 -0.92 20.00 11.31
C ALA A 296 -0.90 18.46 11.20
N ASP A 297 -0.23 17.92 10.18
CA ASP A 297 -0.05 16.47 10.00
C ASP A 297 1.12 15.92 10.85
N CYS A 298 1.90 16.82 11.46
CA CYS A 298 3.07 16.49 12.28
C CYS A 298 2.76 16.61 13.79
N SER A 299 3.58 15.98 14.62
CA SER A 299 3.49 16.14 16.07
C SER A 299 3.77 17.58 16.51
N ALA A 300 3.31 17.96 17.72
CA ALA A 300 3.29 19.35 18.22
C ALA A 300 4.64 20.12 18.23
N ASN A 301 5.79 19.45 18.07
CA ASN A 301 7.13 20.06 18.04
C ASN A 301 7.84 19.89 16.69
N GLN A 302 7.09 19.49 15.66
CA GLN A 302 7.58 19.29 14.31
C GLN A 302 6.90 20.28 13.35
N GLN A 303 7.54 20.48 12.22
CA GLN A 303 7.03 21.27 11.11
C GLN A 303 7.11 20.46 9.82
N CYS A 304 6.17 20.73 8.92
CA CYS A 304 6.21 20.12 7.60
C CYS A 304 7.18 20.90 6.71
N THR A 305 8.18 20.21 6.17
CA THR A 305 9.09 20.77 5.18
C THR A 305 8.46 20.81 3.79
N ASN A 306 9.02 21.59 2.88
CA ASN A 306 8.51 21.71 1.51
C ASN A 306 8.56 20.41 0.70
N ASP A 307 9.43 19.47 1.09
CA ASP A 307 9.54 18.13 0.53
C ASP A 307 8.65 17.10 1.26
N GLY A 308 7.73 17.57 2.12
CA GLY A 308 6.67 16.75 2.71
C GLY A 308 7.12 15.86 3.87
N ARG A 309 8.12 16.29 4.65
CA ARG A 309 8.63 15.57 5.81
C ARG A 309 8.35 16.32 7.12
N CYS A 310 7.93 15.59 8.15
CA CYS A 310 7.87 16.12 9.50
C CYS A 310 9.26 16.11 10.13
N VAL A 311 9.83 17.29 10.35
CA VAL A 311 11.12 17.47 11.03
C VAL A 311 10.96 18.35 12.27
N PRO A 312 11.84 18.24 13.29
CA PRO A 312 11.81 19.12 14.46
C PRO A 312 11.86 20.61 14.09
N GLN A 313 11.07 21.44 14.77
CA GLN A 313 11.06 22.89 14.55
C GLN A 313 12.37 23.57 14.99
N GLY A 314 13.08 22.99 15.96
CA GLY A 314 14.31 23.54 16.53
C GLY A 314 14.07 24.78 17.40
N GLY A 315 15.03 25.71 17.43
CA GLY A 315 14.89 27.04 18.01
C GLY A 315 15.62 27.29 19.34
N GLY A 316 16.09 26.25 20.03
CA GLY A 316 16.89 26.39 21.24
C GLY A 316 18.22 27.10 20.97
N ALA A 317 18.69 27.96 21.88
CA ALA A 317 19.98 28.63 21.73
C ALA A 317 21.15 27.62 21.87
N CYS A 318 22.20 27.81 21.10
CA CYS A 318 23.37 26.92 21.12
C CYS A 318 24.66 27.61 20.68
N THR A 319 25.78 26.95 20.94
CA THR A 319 27.14 27.26 20.49
C THR A 319 27.81 26.05 19.84
N SER A 320 27.26 24.84 20.00
CA SER A 320 27.71 23.59 19.36
C SER A 320 26.55 22.59 19.21
N ASN A 321 26.71 21.58 18.33
CA ASN A 321 25.69 20.56 18.06
C ASN A 321 25.32 19.74 19.31
N ASP A 322 26.25 19.53 20.24
CA ASP A 322 26.02 18.75 21.47
C ASP A 322 24.91 19.33 22.35
N GLN A 323 24.62 20.62 22.21
CA GLN A 323 23.56 21.32 22.94
C GLN A 323 22.18 21.18 22.30
N CYS A 324 22.11 20.54 21.12
CA CYS A 324 20.94 20.53 20.27
C CYS A 324 20.21 19.17 20.20
N ASN A 325 20.57 18.21 21.08
CA ASN A 325 19.88 16.92 21.22
C ASN A 325 19.61 16.22 19.87
N GLY A 326 20.69 15.99 19.12
CA GLY A 326 20.62 15.39 17.78
C GLY A 326 20.25 16.36 16.66
N LEU A 327 20.11 17.67 16.92
CA LEU A 327 19.99 18.70 15.87
C LEU A 327 21.32 19.42 15.68
N VAL A 328 21.40 20.30 14.68
CA VAL A 328 22.62 21.07 14.37
C VAL A 328 22.53 22.49 14.91
N CYS A 329 23.64 23.01 15.42
CA CYS A 329 23.73 24.38 15.87
C CYS A 329 24.05 25.32 14.71
N ALA A 330 23.00 25.90 14.11
CA ALA A 330 23.11 26.81 12.99
C ALA A 330 22.81 28.24 13.44
N SER A 331 23.77 29.15 13.26
CA SER A 331 23.61 30.58 13.62
C SER A 331 23.16 30.81 15.06
N GLY A 332 23.71 30.02 16.00
CA GLY A 332 23.39 30.12 17.43
C GLY A 332 22.03 29.54 17.82
N LYS A 333 21.36 28.81 16.92
CA LYS A 333 20.10 28.12 17.19
C LYS A 333 20.13 26.68 16.71
N CYS A 334 19.50 25.79 17.46
CA CYS A 334 19.30 24.41 17.04
C CYS A 334 18.32 24.36 15.86
N ALA A 335 18.69 23.66 14.80
CA ALA A 335 17.89 23.49 13.60
C ALA A 335 18.03 22.04 13.11
N PRO A 336 17.01 21.48 12.43
CA PRO A 336 17.15 20.17 11.80
C PRO A 336 18.31 20.18 10.80
N CYS A 337 19.04 19.07 10.72
CA CYS A 337 20.07 18.91 9.71
C CYS A 337 19.44 18.75 8.31
N THR A 338 20.22 19.01 7.28
CA THR A 338 19.80 18.78 5.90
C THR A 338 20.19 17.38 5.47
N ALA A 339 19.26 16.61 4.88
CA ALA A 339 19.59 15.30 4.33
C ALA A 339 20.74 15.43 3.30
N GLY A 340 21.80 14.63 3.46
CA GLY A 340 23.01 14.69 2.63
C GLY A 340 23.99 15.82 2.95
N GLY A 341 23.70 16.67 3.94
CA GLY A 341 24.61 17.70 4.41
C GLY A 341 25.67 17.17 5.40
N ASN A 342 26.74 17.96 5.60
CA ASN A 342 27.86 17.62 6.49
C ASN A 342 27.76 18.30 7.87
N GLU A 343 26.59 18.84 8.22
CA GLU A 343 26.40 19.67 9.42
C GLU A 343 26.49 18.85 10.72
N CYS A 344 26.32 17.53 10.63
CA CYS A 344 26.36 16.60 11.75
C CYS A 344 27.79 16.25 12.23
N GLY A 345 28.82 16.64 11.47
CA GLY A 345 30.22 16.31 11.76
C GLY A 345 30.68 15.01 11.08
N PRO A 346 31.96 14.63 11.24
CA PRO A 346 32.59 13.54 10.47
C PRO A 346 32.05 12.14 10.80
N ASP A 347 31.59 11.91 12.03
CA ASP A 347 31.16 10.60 12.53
C ASP A 347 29.63 10.42 12.52
N ASN A 348 28.90 11.41 12.01
CA ASN A 348 27.44 11.42 11.99
C ASN A 348 26.91 11.77 10.60
N ARG A 349 25.71 11.28 10.31
CA ARG A 349 24.94 11.64 9.11
C ARG A 349 23.58 12.20 9.49
N CYS A 350 22.98 12.96 8.58
CA CYS A 350 21.62 13.46 8.78
C CYS A 350 20.59 12.40 8.38
N ALA A 351 19.77 11.96 9.33
CA ALA A 351 18.63 11.09 9.09
C ALA A 351 17.45 11.86 8.46
N PRO A 352 16.52 11.17 7.78
CA PRO A 352 15.40 11.83 7.10
C PRO A 352 14.49 12.63 8.03
N ASP A 353 14.41 12.29 9.31
CA ASP A 353 13.65 13.02 10.34
C ASP A 353 14.32 14.34 10.77
N GLY A 354 15.45 14.70 10.17
CA GLY A 354 16.18 15.94 10.44
C GLY A 354 17.10 15.87 11.66
N ARG A 355 17.43 14.67 12.14
CA ARG A 355 18.35 14.45 13.26
C ARG A 355 19.69 13.87 12.81
N CYS A 356 20.76 14.24 13.50
CA CYS A 356 22.07 13.63 13.37
C CYS A 356 22.10 12.29 14.09
N VAL A 357 22.50 11.26 13.35
CA VAL A 357 22.61 9.86 13.79
C VAL A 357 24.01 9.35 13.52
N ALA A 358 24.44 8.32 14.25
CA ALA A 358 25.79 7.80 14.12
C ALA A 358 26.00 7.15 12.74
N GLY A 359 27.13 7.47 12.09
CA GLY A 359 27.58 6.83 10.86
C GLY A 359 28.29 7.81 9.92
N PRO A 360 29.09 7.30 8.98
CA PRO A 360 29.95 8.14 8.15
C PRO A 360 29.11 9.14 7.35
N ALA A 361 29.64 10.36 7.22
CA ALA A 361 29.12 11.40 6.33
C ALA A 361 29.40 11.03 4.86
N THR A 362 28.90 9.88 4.40
CA THR A 362 28.89 9.52 2.98
C THR A 362 27.49 9.73 2.46
N GLY A 363 27.29 10.90 1.84
CA GLY A 363 26.15 11.19 1.01
C GLY A 363 26.18 10.26 -0.20
N ASP A 364 25.22 9.36 -0.25
CA ASP A 364 24.39 9.18 -1.43
C ASP A 364 22.99 8.96 -0.89
N GLY A 365 22.19 10.03 -0.88
CA GLY A 365 20.75 9.83 -1.05
C GLY A 365 20.61 9.18 -2.41
N GLY A 366 20.52 7.85 -2.43
CA GLY A 366 20.62 7.02 -3.63
C GLY A 366 19.72 7.52 -4.73
N ASN A 367 20.28 8.30 -5.65
CA ASN A 367 19.76 8.42 -6.99
C ASN A 367 20.32 7.21 -7.73
N GLY A 368 19.65 6.07 -7.58
CA GLY A 368 20.05 4.78 -8.13
C GLY A 368 19.84 4.68 -9.65
N ASP A 369 20.44 5.58 -10.41
CA ASP A 369 20.79 5.32 -11.80
C ASP A 369 22.17 4.63 -11.81
N ASN A 370 22.17 3.29 -11.64
CA ASN A 370 23.04 2.34 -12.32
C ASN A 370 22.81 0.93 -11.78
N GLY A 371 22.71 -0.03 -12.71
CA GLY A 371 22.25 -1.40 -12.46
C GLY A 371 23.20 -2.30 -11.65
N ASP A 372 22.62 -3.46 -11.31
CA ASP A 372 23.26 -4.68 -10.82
C ASP A 372 24.19 -4.58 -9.60
N ALA A 373 23.61 -4.77 -8.41
CA ALA A 373 24.28 -5.43 -7.29
C ALA A 373 23.21 -5.94 -6.30
N ASP A 374 22.90 -7.25 -6.39
CA ASP A 374 22.04 -7.95 -5.45
C ASP A 374 22.74 -8.06 -4.07
N GLY A 375 22.07 -7.61 -3.01
CA GLY A 375 22.53 -7.60 -1.63
C GLY A 375 22.16 -8.86 -0.82
N GLY A 376 21.91 -9.99 -1.49
CA GLY A 376 21.40 -11.20 -0.86
C GLY A 376 22.36 -11.85 0.16
N ILE A 377 21.78 -12.41 1.23
CA ILE A 377 22.46 -13.23 2.23
C ILE A 377 23.15 -14.42 1.55
N ALA A 378 24.44 -14.63 1.84
CA ALA A 378 25.17 -15.80 1.38
C ALA A 378 24.69 -17.07 2.12
N LEU A 379 23.99 -17.96 1.43
CA LEU A 379 23.62 -19.28 1.92
C LEU A 379 24.81 -20.26 1.83
N GLU A 380 24.98 -21.13 2.81
CA GLU A 380 26.01 -22.17 2.76
C GLU A 380 25.60 -23.35 1.85
N PRO A 381 26.56 -24.15 1.32
CA PRO A 381 26.26 -25.26 0.43
C PRO A 381 25.31 -26.29 1.06
N GLY A 382 24.09 -26.37 0.54
CA GLY A 382 23.06 -27.32 0.99
C GLY A 382 21.87 -26.66 1.69
N GLU A 383 21.96 -25.37 2.01
CA GLU A 383 20.82 -24.60 2.48
C GLU A 383 19.86 -24.29 1.34
N ARG A 384 18.57 -24.43 1.62
CA ARG A 384 17.47 -24.09 0.72
C ARG A 384 16.42 -23.38 1.55
N VAL A 385 15.99 -22.20 1.12
CA VAL A 385 14.80 -21.56 1.68
C VAL A 385 13.60 -22.33 1.15
N VAL A 386 12.83 -22.94 2.05
CA VAL A 386 11.59 -23.65 1.70
C VAL A 386 10.43 -22.82 2.24
N GLY A 387 9.71 -22.15 1.34
CA GLY A 387 8.48 -21.44 1.64
C GLY A 387 7.33 -22.41 1.88
N GLY A 388 6.63 -22.22 3.00
CA GLY A 388 5.41 -22.93 3.34
C GLY A 388 4.71 -22.21 4.49
N ALA A 389 3.46 -21.81 4.24
CA ALA A 389 2.53 -21.39 5.29
C ALA A 389 2.31 -22.52 6.32
N PHE A 390 1.84 -22.14 7.52
CA PHE A 390 1.48 -22.92 8.75
C PHE A 390 2.52 -22.84 9.90
N HIS A 391 2.18 -22.71 11.20
CA HIS A 391 0.93 -22.99 11.94
C HIS A 391 0.83 -22.21 13.29
N CYS A 392 -0.39 -22.19 13.84
CA CYS A 392 -0.97 -21.43 14.96
C CYS A 392 -0.26 -21.38 16.33
N SER A 393 -0.67 -20.38 17.15
CA SER A 393 -1.18 -20.72 18.49
C SER A 393 -2.55 -20.08 18.75
N ALA A 394 -3.56 -20.92 18.92
CA ALA A 394 -4.85 -20.56 19.49
C ALA A 394 -4.70 -20.60 21.02
N GLY A 395 -4.76 -19.43 21.67
CA GLY A 395 -4.92 -19.36 23.11
C GLY A 395 -6.31 -19.85 23.50
N ARG A 396 -6.40 -21.01 24.14
CA ARG A 396 -7.63 -21.44 24.83
C ARG A 396 -7.89 -20.48 26.00
N ALA A 397 -9.10 -19.93 26.04
CA ALA A 397 -9.67 -19.32 27.23
C ALA A 397 -10.35 -20.38 28.14
N GLY A 398 -10.21 -20.19 29.46
CA GLY A 398 -11.02 -20.82 30.53
C GLY A 398 -10.40 -22.10 31.11
N GLY A 399 -9.80 -22.07 32.31
CA GLY A 399 -10.43 -22.10 33.65
C GLY A 399 -9.93 -23.40 34.33
N SER A 400 -9.66 -23.55 35.63
CA SER A 400 -10.06 -22.87 36.86
C SER A 400 -9.20 -23.44 38.02
N GLU A 401 -9.27 -22.78 39.17
CA GLU A 401 -8.95 -23.27 40.53
C GLU A 401 -7.50 -23.28 41.02
N LEU A 402 -7.19 -22.25 41.82
CA LEU A 402 -6.49 -22.43 43.09
C LEU A 402 -7.33 -21.78 44.19
N ALA A 403 -7.93 -22.62 45.01
CA ALA A 403 -8.63 -22.23 46.23
C ALA A 403 -7.64 -22.05 47.38
N VAL A 404 -7.67 -20.90 48.08
CA VAL A 404 -7.34 -20.80 49.51
C VAL A 404 -8.26 -19.74 50.16
N LEU A 405 -8.93 -20.16 51.24
CA LEU A 405 -9.79 -19.39 52.14
C LEU A 405 -9.08 -18.21 52.83
N VAL A 406 -9.86 -17.21 53.29
CA VAL A 406 -10.02 -16.82 54.73
C VAL A 406 -11.03 -15.65 54.87
N LEU A 407 -12.22 -15.99 55.37
CA LEU A 407 -12.99 -15.42 56.50
C LEU A 407 -13.27 -13.90 56.70
N MET A 408 -14.57 -13.69 56.98
CA MET A 408 -15.21 -12.79 57.96
C MET A 408 -15.77 -11.43 57.51
N GLY A 409 -17.04 -11.20 57.89
CA GLY A 409 -17.49 -9.88 58.36
C GLY A 409 -18.82 -9.40 57.81
N ALA A 410 -19.91 -9.78 58.47
CA ALA A 410 -21.26 -9.28 58.24
C ALA A 410 -21.41 -7.76 58.47
N ALA A 411 -22.38 -7.12 57.79
CA ALA A 411 -23.43 -6.34 58.45
C ALA A 411 -24.50 -5.87 57.45
N ALA A 412 -25.75 -6.19 57.79
CA ALA A 412 -26.98 -5.73 57.16
C ALA A 412 -27.25 -4.24 57.43
N ILE A 413 -28.01 -3.60 56.51
CA ILE A 413 -29.02 -2.54 56.68
C ILE A 413 -29.51 -2.29 55.23
N GLY A 414 -30.78 -2.27 54.84
CA GLY A 414 -32.06 -2.34 55.51
C GLY A 414 -33.10 -1.99 54.45
N THR A 415 -33.90 -2.96 54.02
CA THR A 415 -35.10 -2.69 53.21
C THR A 415 -36.21 -2.18 54.12
N ALA A 416 -36.78 -1.03 53.80
CA ALA A 416 -38.06 -0.61 54.35
C ALA A 416 -38.99 -0.14 53.22
N SER A 417 -39.84 -1.07 52.79
CA SER A 417 -41.11 -0.83 52.13
C SER A 417 -42.06 0.03 52.97
N ARG A 418 -42.82 0.94 52.34
CA ARG A 418 -44.29 1.10 52.50
C ARG A 418 -44.78 2.26 51.61
N ARG A 419 -45.59 2.04 50.57
CA ARG A 419 -47.05 1.76 50.49
C ARG A 419 -47.97 2.97 50.73
N ARG A 420 -48.86 3.19 49.73
CA ARG A 420 -50.21 3.80 49.74
C ARG A 420 -50.24 5.35 49.78
N ARG A 421 -51.16 6.09 49.14
CA ARG A 421 -52.53 5.87 48.63
C ARG A 421 -52.91 7.11 47.77
N SER A 422 -53.47 6.95 46.56
CA SER A 422 -54.89 7.15 46.17
C SER A 422 -55.36 8.56 45.73
N SER A 423 -56.05 8.57 44.57
CA SER A 423 -57.11 9.49 44.09
C SER A 423 -56.66 10.90 43.66
N THR A 424 -57.15 11.58 42.62
CA THR A 424 -58.47 11.67 41.96
C THR A 424 -58.27 12.31 40.56
N SER A 425 -58.93 11.81 39.49
CA SER A 425 -60.09 12.40 38.77
C SER A 425 -59.92 13.80 38.13
N SER A 426 -60.02 13.88 36.79
CA SER A 426 -60.91 14.77 35.99
C SER A 426 -60.41 14.84 34.53
N LYS A 427 -61.08 14.22 33.55
CA LYS A 427 -62.13 14.80 32.67
C LYS A 427 -61.69 15.97 31.77
N ALA A 428 -61.54 15.64 30.49
CA ALA A 428 -62.18 16.21 29.29
C ALA A 428 -62.44 17.73 29.15
N ARG A 429 -61.95 18.28 28.02
CA ARG A 429 -62.53 19.26 27.08
C ARG A 429 -61.48 19.41 25.96
N GLU A 430 -61.79 19.47 24.66
CA GLU A 430 -63.03 19.56 23.89
C GLU A 430 -62.70 19.06 22.47
#